data_AF-A0A8D0R868-F1
#
_entry.id   AF-A0A8D0R868-F1
#
_cell.length_a   1.000
_cell.length_b   1.000
_cell.length_c   1.000
_cell.angle_alpha   90.00
_cell.angle_beta   90.00
_cell.angle_gamma   90.00
#
_symmetry.space_group_name_H-M   'P 1'
#
loop_
_entity.id
_entity.type
_entity.pdbx_description
1 polymer ?
#
loop_
_entity_poly.entity_id
_entity_poly.type
_entity_poly.pdbx_seq_one_letter_code
_entity_poly.pdbx_strand_id
1 'polypeptide(L)'
;LTWLLTDSSTGITINSTQREAPLGTWWPELHVCLRLVIPDLNTMSTPPDILRAYGFYVCPGPPNNEKSCGNPRDFFCKQWSCVTSNDGYWKWPTSRQDRVSFSYVNTYTSSKQFNYLDWIKQKTTNCSPSDLDYLKISFTEKGKQENIQKWINGMSWGVVYYRGSWGGEGSILTIRLRIETQMEPPVAVGPNKVLAEQGPPIQEQRPSPNPSDFNTTSGSGPTEQLGLA
;
A
#
# COMPACT_ATOMS: atom_id res chain seq x y z
N LEU A 1 -4.10 -5.26 -5.29
CA LEU A 1 -3.79 -5.75 -3.93
C LEU A 1 -2.43 -5.19 -3.53
N THR A 2 -2.29 -4.69 -2.31
CA THR A 2 -1.05 -4.07 -1.83
C THR A 2 -0.71 -4.62 -0.45
N TRP A 3 0.40 -5.34 -0.34
CA TRP A 3 0.97 -5.78 0.93
C TRP A 3 1.83 -4.66 1.50
N LEU A 4 1.60 -4.32 2.77
CA LEU A 4 2.28 -3.25 3.49
C LEU A 4 3.05 -3.82 4.67
N LEU A 5 4.28 -3.33 4.82
CA LEU A 5 5.09 -3.48 6.02
C LEU A 5 5.09 -2.13 6.74
N THR A 6 4.55 -2.09 7.96
CA THR A 6 4.45 -0.84 8.73
C THR A 6 5.07 -1.01 10.11
N ASP A 7 5.77 0.00 10.58
CA ASP A 7 6.17 0.11 11.98
C ASP A 7 4.91 0.37 12.82
N SER A 8 4.60 -0.51 13.77
CA SER A 8 3.40 -0.37 14.60
C SER A 8 3.47 0.82 15.57
N SER A 9 4.67 1.27 15.93
CA SER A 9 4.84 2.38 16.88
C SER A 9 4.57 3.73 16.24
N THR A 10 4.96 3.90 14.98
CA THR A 10 4.81 5.17 14.23
C THR A 10 3.68 5.14 13.21
N GLY A 11 3.19 3.96 12.81
CA GLY A 11 2.24 3.78 11.72
C GLY A 11 2.83 4.02 10.33
N ILE A 12 4.14 4.30 10.23
CA ILE A 12 4.81 4.59 8.98
C ILE A 12 4.95 3.31 8.16
N THR A 13 4.67 3.41 6.86
CA THR A 13 4.92 2.32 5.90
C THR A 13 6.41 2.27 5.59
N ILE A 14 7.04 1.15 5.96
CA ILE A 14 8.46 0.87 5.74
C ILE A 14 8.70 0.40 4.30
N ASN A 15 7.86 -0.51 3.82
CA ASN A 15 7.90 -0.98 2.44
C ASN A 15 6.51 -1.46 2.00
N SER A 16 6.30 -1.56 0.69
CA SER A 16 5.08 -2.08 0.11
C SER A 16 5.36 -2.90 -1.14
N THR A 17 4.46 -3.82 -1.46
CA THR A 17 4.51 -4.58 -2.71
C THR A 17 3.09 -4.71 -3.23
N GLN A 18 2.88 -4.35 -4.50
CA GLN A 18 1.55 -4.35 -5.12
C GLN A 18 1.49 -5.19 -6.38
N ARG A 19 0.31 -5.77 -6.63
CA ARG A 19 -0.04 -6.49 -7.85
C ARG A 19 -1.56 -6.52 -8.01
N GLU A 20 -2.01 -6.51 -9.25
CA GLU A 20 -3.38 -6.88 -9.60
C GLU A 20 -3.56 -8.40 -9.55
N ALA A 21 -4.42 -8.88 -8.65
CA ALA A 21 -4.72 -10.30 -8.48
C ALA A 21 -6.03 -10.48 -7.72
N PRO A 22 -6.75 -11.60 -7.90
CA PRO A 22 -7.90 -11.95 -7.07
C PRO A 22 -7.53 -12.09 -5.58
N LEU A 23 -8.46 -11.72 -4.70
CA LEU A 23 -8.27 -11.83 -3.25
C LEU A 23 -7.95 -13.28 -2.85
N GLY A 24 -6.94 -13.47 -2.00
CA GLY A 24 -6.53 -14.80 -1.51
C GLY A 24 -5.63 -15.60 -2.45
N THR A 25 -5.28 -15.08 -3.64
CA THR A 25 -4.47 -15.81 -4.62
C THR A 25 -3.01 -15.35 -4.70
N TRP A 26 -2.68 -14.20 -4.10
CA TRP A 26 -1.37 -13.58 -4.24
C TRP A 26 -0.66 -13.35 -2.90
N TRP A 27 0.41 -14.11 -2.69
CA TRP A 27 1.20 -14.19 -1.47
C TRP A 27 2.70 -14.02 -1.80
N PRO A 28 3.15 -12.79 -2.10
CA PRO A 28 4.52 -12.53 -2.51
C PRO A 28 5.51 -12.71 -1.35
N GLU A 29 6.79 -12.89 -1.67
CA GLU A 29 7.84 -12.63 -0.69
C GLU A 29 7.93 -11.12 -0.45
N LEU A 30 7.84 -10.71 0.81
CA LEU A 30 8.01 -9.32 1.20
C LEU A 30 9.46 -9.10 1.61
N HIS A 31 9.99 -7.92 1.33
CA HIS A 31 11.39 -7.63 1.56
C HIS A 31 11.57 -6.34 2.35
N VAL A 32 12.57 -6.31 3.23
CA VAL A 32 12.88 -5.13 4.07
C VAL A 32 14.26 -5.29 4.69
N CYS A 33 14.95 -4.19 4.99
CA CYS A 33 16.19 -4.25 5.75
C CYS A 33 15.89 -4.24 7.25
N LEU A 34 16.61 -5.06 8.03
CA LEU A 34 16.41 -5.16 9.48
C LEU A 34 16.50 -3.80 10.18
N ARG A 35 17.42 -2.92 9.76
CA ARG A 35 17.57 -1.57 10.32
C ARG A 35 16.38 -0.65 10.08
N LEU A 36 15.54 -0.93 9.09
CA LEU A 36 14.29 -0.18 8.85
C LEU A 36 13.15 -0.71 9.70
N VAL A 37 13.19 -1.99 10.08
CA VAL A 37 12.26 -2.59 11.04
C VAL A 37 12.58 -2.15 12.46
N ILE A 38 13.87 -2.09 12.81
CA ILE A 38 14.36 -1.68 14.13
C ILE A 38 15.19 -0.39 13.97
N PRO A 39 14.57 0.80 13.97
CA PRO A 39 15.25 2.07 13.70
C PRO A 39 16.45 2.35 14.62
N ASP A 40 16.39 1.88 15.86
CA ASP A 40 17.46 2.01 16.86
C ASP A 40 18.79 1.40 16.39
N LEU A 41 18.77 0.43 15.46
CA LEU A 41 20.02 -0.12 14.90
C LEU A 41 20.82 0.92 14.10
N ASN A 42 20.14 1.93 13.52
CA ASN A 42 20.81 3.02 12.82
C ASN A 42 21.50 3.98 13.80
N THR A 43 20.88 4.26 14.96
CA THR A 43 21.48 5.16 15.97
C THR A 43 22.72 4.53 16.59
N MET A 44 22.70 3.21 16.76
CA MET A 44 23.84 2.43 17.26
C MET A 44 24.94 2.23 16.23
N SER A 45 24.75 2.72 14.99
CA SER A 45 25.71 2.59 13.89
C SER A 45 26.19 1.15 13.69
N THR A 46 25.30 0.17 13.90
CA THR A 46 25.64 -1.25 13.79
C THR A 46 25.68 -1.64 12.31
N PRO A 47 26.84 -2.08 11.80
CA PRO A 47 26.98 -2.45 10.39
C PRO A 47 26.11 -3.64 9.95
N PRO A 48 25.64 -3.68 8.69
CA PRO A 48 24.88 -4.82 8.16
C PRO A 48 25.55 -6.18 8.29
N ASP A 49 26.88 -6.28 8.17
CA ASP A 49 27.62 -7.55 8.37
C ASP A 49 27.56 -8.03 9.83
N ILE A 50 27.64 -7.11 10.79
CA ILE A 50 27.45 -7.38 12.22
C ILE A 50 26.00 -7.78 12.52
N LEU A 51 25.02 -7.06 11.97
CA LEU A 51 23.60 -7.42 12.10
C LEU A 51 23.34 -8.85 11.58
N ARG A 52 23.92 -9.19 10.42
CA ARG A 52 23.82 -10.51 9.81
C ARG A 52 24.49 -11.61 10.64
N ALA A 53 25.64 -11.29 11.25
CA ALA A 53 26.40 -12.22 12.06
C ALA A 53 25.63 -12.59 13.34
N TYR A 54 25.17 -11.60 14.10
CA TYR A 54 24.42 -11.91 15.32
C TYR A 54 23.00 -12.41 15.01
N GLY A 55 22.31 -11.78 14.08
CA GLY A 55 20.98 -12.18 13.65
C GLY A 55 19.83 -11.59 14.46
N PHE A 56 18.66 -12.18 14.32
CA PHE A 56 17.42 -11.71 14.93
C PHE A 56 16.49 -12.88 15.27
N TYR A 57 15.51 -12.62 16.13
CA TYR A 57 14.41 -13.53 16.40
C TYR A 57 13.07 -12.79 16.37
N VAL A 58 12.01 -13.54 16.10
CA VAL A 58 10.67 -13.00 15.84
C VAL A 58 9.63 -13.74 16.67
N CYS A 59 8.73 -12.98 17.30
CA CYS A 59 7.59 -13.51 18.03
C CYS A 59 6.28 -12.93 17.50
N PRO A 60 5.21 -13.75 17.37
CA PRO A 60 3.91 -13.28 16.95
C PRO A 60 3.26 -12.42 18.02
N GLY A 61 2.62 -11.34 17.56
CA GLY A 61 1.67 -10.56 18.34
C GLY A 61 0.29 -11.23 18.43
N PRO A 62 -0.74 -10.49 18.86
CA PRO A 62 -2.06 -11.04 19.13
C PRO A 62 -2.73 -11.74 17.93
N PRO A 63 -3.45 -12.85 18.16
CA PRO A 63 -3.60 -13.53 19.44
C PRO A 63 -2.35 -14.36 19.78
N ASN A 64 -1.63 -13.93 20.81
CA ASN A 64 -0.53 -14.65 21.44
C ASN A 64 -0.88 -14.87 22.92
N ASN A 65 -0.18 -15.78 23.58
CA ASN A 65 -0.36 -15.97 25.01
C ASN A 65 0.37 -14.84 25.75
N GLU A 66 -0.28 -13.69 25.92
CA GLU A 66 0.28 -12.47 26.53
C GLU A 66 0.90 -12.73 27.92
N LYS A 67 0.33 -13.64 28.71
CA LYS A 67 0.89 -14.00 30.03
C LYS A 67 2.30 -14.59 29.89
N SER A 68 2.50 -15.48 28.91
CA SER A 68 3.78 -16.17 28.69
C SER A 68 4.73 -15.40 27.76
N CYS A 69 4.20 -14.80 26.69
CA CYS A 69 4.96 -14.17 25.61
C CYS A 69 5.08 -12.66 25.76
N GLY A 70 4.39 -12.07 26.74
CA GLY A 70 4.45 -10.65 26.99
C GLY A 70 3.60 -9.86 26.00
N ASN A 71 3.79 -8.55 26.07
CA ASN A 71 3.00 -7.55 25.37
C ASN A 71 3.90 -6.74 24.41
N PRO A 72 3.41 -5.67 23.76
CA PRO A 72 4.22 -4.83 22.89
C PRO A 72 5.55 -4.34 23.50
N ARG A 73 5.62 -4.10 24.83
CA ARG A 73 6.86 -3.68 25.51
C ARG A 73 7.94 -4.75 25.54
N ASP A 74 7.53 -6.02 25.48
CA ASP A 74 8.44 -7.17 25.39
C ASP A 74 8.67 -7.59 23.92
N PHE A 75 8.16 -6.82 22.95
CA PHE A 75 8.07 -7.20 21.54
C PHE A 75 7.41 -8.58 21.34
N PHE A 76 6.47 -8.95 22.22
CA PHE A 76 5.88 -10.29 22.26
C PHE A 76 6.88 -11.46 22.44
N CYS A 77 8.12 -11.12 22.79
CA CYS A 77 9.23 -12.03 22.99
C CYS A 77 9.65 -11.97 24.46
N LYS A 78 8.77 -12.41 25.38
CA LYS A 78 9.10 -12.55 26.81
C LYS A 78 9.79 -13.87 27.18
N GLN A 79 9.69 -14.89 26.32
CA GLN A 79 10.38 -16.17 26.50
C GLN A 79 10.79 -16.78 25.15
N TRP A 80 11.87 -17.58 25.12
CA TRP A 80 12.34 -18.26 23.90
C TRP A 80 11.26 -19.14 23.24
N SER A 81 10.36 -19.72 24.02
CA SER A 81 9.23 -20.54 23.52
C SER A 81 8.21 -19.76 22.68
N CYS A 82 8.30 -18.43 22.67
CA CYS A 82 7.47 -17.54 21.87
C CYS A 82 8.06 -17.29 20.48
N VAL A 83 9.36 -17.57 20.28
CA VAL A 83 10.03 -17.37 19.00
C VAL A 83 9.49 -18.35 17.97
N THR A 84 9.07 -17.81 16.82
CA THR A 84 8.55 -18.60 15.70
C THR A 84 9.41 -18.51 14.45
N SER A 85 10.26 -17.47 14.34
CA SER A 85 11.28 -17.35 13.31
C SER A 85 12.58 -16.78 13.88
N ASN A 86 13.73 -17.21 13.36
CA ASN A 86 15.03 -16.64 13.69
C ASN A 86 16.00 -16.90 12.53
N ASP A 87 16.97 -16.01 12.34
CA ASP A 87 18.05 -16.19 11.39
C ASP A 87 19.27 -15.36 11.80
N GLY A 88 20.46 -15.78 11.36
CA GLY A 88 21.74 -15.25 11.84
C GLY A 88 22.88 -16.19 11.50
N TYR A 89 24.06 -15.98 12.07
CA TYR A 89 25.11 -17.01 12.07
C TYR A 89 24.67 -18.21 12.91
N TRP A 90 24.10 -17.94 14.08
CA TRP A 90 23.42 -18.93 14.92
C TRP A 90 21.92 -18.86 14.70
N LYS A 91 21.32 -20.00 14.33
CA LYS A 91 19.87 -20.17 14.25
C LYS A 91 19.47 -21.54 14.76
N TRP A 92 18.26 -21.66 15.29
CA TRP A 92 17.75 -22.88 15.89
C TRP A 92 16.35 -23.22 15.35
N PRO A 93 15.96 -24.50 15.35
CA PRO A 93 14.62 -24.90 14.94
C PRO A 93 13.57 -24.29 15.88
N THR A 94 12.51 -23.72 15.30
CA THR A 94 11.34 -23.28 16.06
C THR A 94 10.28 -24.37 16.01
N SER A 95 9.68 -24.69 17.17
CA SER A 95 8.68 -25.75 17.29
C SER A 95 7.28 -25.34 16.81
N ARG A 96 7.09 -24.06 16.48
CA ARG A 96 5.80 -23.47 16.12
C ARG A 96 5.86 -22.88 14.73
N GLN A 97 5.05 -23.42 13.82
CA GLN A 97 4.79 -22.77 12.55
C GLN A 97 3.85 -21.57 12.76
N ASP A 98 4.34 -20.41 12.33
CA ASP A 98 3.62 -19.13 12.30
C ASP A 98 3.00 -18.91 10.92
N ARG A 99 2.29 -17.79 10.74
CA ARG A 99 1.72 -17.33 9.47
C ARG A 99 2.77 -16.80 8.49
N VAL A 100 3.93 -16.37 9.00
CA VAL A 100 5.08 -15.95 8.18
C VAL A 100 6.37 -16.52 8.75
N SER A 101 7.39 -16.59 7.90
CA SER A 101 8.76 -16.86 8.29
C SER A 101 9.66 -15.72 7.81
N PHE A 102 10.70 -15.43 8.58
CA PHE A 102 11.67 -14.38 8.33
C PHE A 102 13.04 -15.02 8.15
N SER A 103 13.81 -14.54 7.18
CA SER A 103 15.20 -14.94 6.98
C SER A 103 15.99 -13.85 6.26
N TYR A 104 17.31 -13.88 6.41
CA TYR A 104 18.18 -13.09 5.56
C TYR A 104 18.18 -13.65 4.13
N VAL A 105 18.14 -12.76 3.15
CA VAL A 105 18.31 -13.13 1.74
C VAL A 105 19.77 -13.49 1.47
N ASN A 106 20.67 -12.64 1.95
CA ASN A 106 22.10 -12.77 1.69
C ASN A 106 22.77 -13.66 2.74
N THR A 107 23.66 -14.53 2.26
CA THR A 107 24.49 -15.37 3.11
C THR A 107 25.57 -14.54 3.79
N TYR A 108 25.97 -14.95 4.99
CA TYR A 108 27.11 -14.34 5.67
C TYR A 108 28.38 -14.51 4.81
N THR A 109 28.97 -13.41 4.40
CA THR A 109 30.31 -13.37 3.81
C THR A 109 31.30 -13.12 4.93
N SER A 110 32.39 -13.90 5.00
CA SER A 110 33.47 -13.71 5.98
C SER A 110 33.87 -12.24 6.10
N SER A 111 34.16 -11.80 7.33
CA SER A 111 34.40 -10.45 7.87
C SER A 111 35.39 -9.49 7.15
N LYS A 112 35.64 -9.67 5.85
CA LYS A 112 36.58 -8.88 5.03
C LYS A 112 35.97 -8.27 3.76
N GLN A 113 34.67 -8.50 3.49
CA GLN A 113 33.98 -7.91 2.33
C GLN A 113 33.21 -6.62 2.65
N PHE A 114 33.02 -6.30 3.93
CA PHE A 114 32.29 -5.10 4.33
C PHE A 114 33.24 -3.94 4.64
N ASN A 115 33.15 -2.85 3.88
CA ASN A 115 33.89 -1.63 4.16
C ASN A 115 33.10 -0.71 5.09
N TYR A 116 33.39 -0.81 6.39
CA TYR A 116 32.77 0.00 7.44
C TYR A 116 32.89 1.51 7.19
N LEU A 117 34.03 1.98 6.69
CA LEU A 117 34.25 3.41 6.45
C LEU A 117 33.40 3.91 5.30
N ASP A 118 33.18 3.11 4.25
CA ASP A 118 32.30 3.48 3.15
C ASP A 118 30.84 3.53 3.60
N TRP A 119 30.41 2.58 4.43
CA TRP A 119 29.05 2.57 4.98
C TRP A 119 28.76 3.78 5.86
N ILE A 120 29.67 4.14 6.78
CA ILE A 120 29.53 5.34 7.62
C ILE A 120 29.50 6.60 6.77
N LYS A 121 30.35 6.70 5.75
CA LYS A 121 30.40 7.89 4.87
C LYS A 121 29.14 8.04 4.05
N GLN A 122 28.57 6.93 3.59
CA GLN A 122 27.35 6.93 2.80
C GLN A 122 26.13 7.29 3.65
N LYS A 123 26.10 6.96 4.96
CA LYS A 123 24.93 7.14 5.86
C LYS A 123 23.61 6.74 5.19
N THR A 124 23.65 5.78 4.26
CA THR A 124 22.48 5.47 3.45
C THR A 124 21.52 4.66 4.30
N THR A 125 20.38 5.26 4.62
CA THR A 125 19.21 4.54 5.13
C THR A 125 18.53 3.71 4.02
N ASN A 126 18.97 3.86 2.76
CA ASN A 126 18.45 3.11 1.63
C ASN A 126 18.65 1.61 1.82
N CYS A 127 17.60 0.84 1.54
CA CYS A 127 17.61 -0.61 1.63
C CYS A 127 17.78 -1.21 0.23
N SER A 128 18.90 -1.90 0.00
CA SER A 128 19.22 -2.58 -1.24
C SER A 128 19.12 -4.10 -1.08
N PRO A 129 18.69 -4.84 -2.12
CA PRO A 129 18.73 -6.30 -2.12
C PRO A 129 20.13 -6.91 -1.89
N SER A 130 21.20 -6.14 -2.15
CA SER A 130 22.59 -6.55 -1.88
C SER A 130 23.00 -6.41 -0.41
N ASP A 131 22.20 -5.74 0.42
CA ASP A 131 22.57 -5.45 1.80
C ASP A 131 22.53 -6.73 2.64
N LEU A 132 23.51 -6.91 3.52
CA LEU A 132 23.59 -8.10 4.37
C LEU A 132 22.47 -8.16 5.42
N ASP A 133 21.84 -7.03 5.73
CA ASP A 133 20.68 -6.95 6.59
C ASP A 133 19.33 -7.02 5.84
N TYR A 134 19.35 -7.35 4.54
CA TYR A 134 18.15 -7.54 3.71
C TYR A 134 17.42 -8.83 4.08
N LEU A 135 16.18 -8.67 4.53
CA LEU A 135 15.29 -9.73 4.96
C LEU A 135 14.29 -10.09 3.85
N LYS A 136 13.94 -11.37 3.82
CA LYS A 136 12.71 -11.86 3.19
C LYS A 136 11.73 -12.34 4.25
N ILE A 137 10.46 -12.04 4.02
CA ILE A 137 9.31 -12.47 4.80
C ILE A 137 8.43 -13.31 3.88
N SER A 138 8.31 -14.59 4.17
CA SER A 138 7.58 -15.55 3.35
C SER A 138 6.32 -16.02 4.06
N PHE A 139 5.17 -15.93 3.39
CA PHE A 139 3.91 -16.49 3.90
C PHE A 139 4.00 -18.02 3.95
N THR A 140 3.75 -18.57 5.13
CA THR A 140 3.66 -20.03 5.31
C THR A 140 2.31 -20.53 4.82
N GLU A 141 2.16 -21.84 4.67
CA GLU A 141 0.85 -22.44 4.35
C GLU A 141 -0.21 -22.08 5.40
N LYS A 142 0.16 -22.06 6.68
CA LYS A 142 -0.71 -21.58 7.76
C LYS A 142 -1.13 -20.12 7.56
N GLY A 143 -0.24 -19.27 7.07
CA GLY A 143 -0.55 -17.86 6.79
C GLY A 143 -1.47 -17.67 5.59
N LYS A 144 -1.29 -18.46 4.53
CA LYS A 144 -2.13 -18.45 3.34
C LYS A 144 -3.55 -18.96 3.61
N GLN A 145 -3.69 -19.87 4.58
CA GLN A 145 -4.96 -20.43 5.05
C GLN A 145 -5.63 -19.59 6.15
N GLU A 146 -4.95 -18.59 6.69
CA GLU A 146 -5.51 -17.70 7.71
C GLU A 146 -6.66 -16.86 7.14
N ASN A 147 -7.63 -16.50 7.98
CA ASN A 147 -8.74 -15.66 7.55
C ASN A 147 -8.20 -14.34 6.96
N ILE A 148 -8.53 -14.09 5.69
CA ILE A 148 -8.04 -12.93 4.94
C ILE A 148 -8.37 -11.59 5.63
N GLN A 149 -9.45 -11.53 6.42
CA GLN A 149 -9.79 -10.34 7.19
C GLN A 149 -8.76 -10.00 8.27
N LYS A 150 -8.05 -10.98 8.82
CA LYS A 150 -6.93 -10.71 9.74
C LYS A 150 -5.78 -10.02 9.04
N TRP A 151 -5.50 -10.39 7.79
CA TRP A 151 -4.50 -9.70 6.97
C TRP A 151 -4.94 -8.27 6.63
N ILE A 152 -6.22 -8.04 6.35
CA ILE A 152 -6.77 -6.70 6.08
C ILE A 152 -6.70 -5.82 7.33
N ASN A 153 -7.04 -6.36 8.50
CA ASN A 153 -6.90 -5.66 9.78
C ASN A 153 -5.42 -5.39 10.12
N GLY A 154 -4.53 -6.26 9.66
CA GLY A 154 -3.11 -6.24 9.95
C GLY A 154 -2.78 -7.12 11.14
N MET A 155 -1.69 -7.87 11.02
CA MET A 155 -1.13 -8.69 12.09
C MET A 155 0.27 -8.21 12.40
N SER A 156 0.69 -8.35 13.65
CA SER A 156 1.96 -7.81 14.13
C SER A 156 2.90 -8.89 14.62
N TRP A 157 4.19 -8.65 14.48
CA TRP A 157 5.28 -9.45 15.01
C TRP A 157 6.31 -8.54 15.67
N GLY A 158 6.83 -8.96 16.81
CA GLY A 158 8.00 -8.32 17.36
C GLY A 158 9.24 -8.92 16.72
N VAL A 159 10.10 -8.05 16.21
CA VAL A 159 11.38 -8.41 15.60
C VAL A 159 12.47 -7.84 16.52
N VAL A 160 13.33 -8.71 17.02
CA VAL A 160 14.34 -8.35 18.02
C VAL A 160 15.73 -8.72 17.51
N TYR A 161 16.64 -7.76 17.56
CA TYR A 161 18.04 -7.99 17.25
C TYR A 161 18.69 -8.83 18.37
N TYR A 162 19.33 -9.93 17.99
CA TYR A 162 20.04 -10.78 18.93
C TYR A 162 21.44 -10.22 19.13
N ARG A 163 21.93 -10.12 20.37
CA ARG A 163 23.31 -9.67 20.68
C ARG A 163 24.15 -10.70 21.41
N GLY A 164 23.76 -11.98 21.33
CA GLY A 164 24.38 -13.05 22.10
C GLY A 164 23.73 -13.33 23.45
N SER A 165 22.83 -12.45 23.93
CA SER A 165 21.98 -12.69 25.10
C SER A 165 20.51 -12.47 24.78
N TRP A 166 19.64 -12.99 25.66
CA TRP A 166 18.22 -12.71 25.61
C TRP A 166 17.94 -11.23 25.86
N GLY A 167 17.00 -10.66 25.11
CA GLY A 167 16.72 -9.23 25.16
C GLY A 167 17.70 -8.45 24.27
N GLY A 168 17.18 -7.37 23.69
CA GLY A 168 17.88 -6.51 22.74
C GLY A 168 16.95 -5.45 22.20
N GLU A 169 17.47 -4.60 21.32
CA GLU A 169 16.67 -3.64 20.58
C GLU A 169 15.71 -4.40 19.67
N GLY A 170 14.46 -3.98 19.70
CA GLY A 170 13.41 -4.58 18.91
C GLY A 170 12.40 -3.54 18.51
N SER A 171 11.52 -3.95 17.60
CA SER A 171 10.38 -3.16 17.20
C SER A 171 9.24 -4.09 16.83
N ILE A 172 8.08 -3.52 16.58
CA ILE A 172 6.91 -4.25 16.15
C ILE A 172 6.63 -3.92 14.69
N LEU A 173 6.67 -4.96 13.87
CA LEU A 173 6.33 -4.92 12.46
C LEU A 173 4.90 -5.40 12.26
N THR A 174 4.05 -4.60 11.64
CA THR A 174 2.73 -5.01 11.15
C THR A 174 2.79 -5.32 9.67
N ILE A 175 2.20 -6.46 9.29
CA ILE A 175 1.96 -6.85 7.90
C ILE A 175 0.46 -6.71 7.63
N ARG A 176 0.10 -5.91 6.62
CA ARG A 176 -1.30 -5.64 6.26
C ARG A 176 -1.53 -5.80 4.76
N LEU A 177 -2.68 -6.36 4.38
CA LEU A 177 -3.18 -6.36 3.02
C LEU A 177 -4.14 -5.17 2.82
N ARG A 178 -3.85 -4.28 1.87
CA ARG A 178 -4.82 -3.31 1.35
C ARG A 178 -5.43 -3.82 0.05
N ILE A 179 -6.75 -3.68 -0.05
CA ILE A 179 -7.51 -3.93 -1.27
C ILE A 179 -7.79 -2.56 -1.87
N GLU A 180 -7.09 -2.24 -2.95
CA GLU A 180 -7.41 -1.10 -3.78
C GLU A 180 -8.42 -1.58 -4.83
N THR A 181 -9.67 -1.17 -4.70
CA THR A 181 -10.64 -1.30 -5.78
C THR A 181 -10.43 -0.11 -6.70
N GLN A 182 -10.26 -0.35 -8.00
CA GLN A 182 -10.44 0.68 -9.02
C GLN A 182 -11.93 1.06 -9.00
N MET A 183 -12.30 1.95 -8.08
CA MET A 183 -13.57 2.65 -8.11
C MET A 183 -13.24 4.13 -8.20
N GLU A 184 -12.74 4.56 -9.36
CA GLU A 184 -13.31 5.80 -9.86
C GLU A 184 -14.80 5.51 -10.04
N PRO A 185 -15.70 6.32 -9.45
CA PRO A 185 -17.11 6.17 -9.76
C PRO A 185 -17.24 6.22 -11.29
N PRO A 186 -18.00 5.31 -11.93
CA PRO A 186 -18.32 5.51 -13.33
C PRO A 186 -18.89 6.91 -13.43
N VAL A 187 -18.21 7.80 -14.14
CA VAL A 187 -18.78 9.10 -14.49
C VAL A 187 -20.09 8.74 -15.18
N ALA A 188 -21.21 9.08 -14.54
CA ALA A 188 -22.50 8.84 -15.13
C ALA A 188 -22.56 9.65 -16.42
N VAL A 189 -22.31 8.99 -17.56
CA VAL A 189 -22.59 9.56 -18.87
C VAL A 189 -24.11 9.59 -18.95
N GLY A 190 -24.68 10.71 -18.52
CA GLY A 190 -26.11 10.96 -18.63
C GLY A 190 -26.55 10.83 -20.09
N PRO A 191 -27.85 10.52 -20.34
CA PRO A 191 -28.35 10.41 -21.69
C PRO A 191 -28.02 11.70 -22.46
N ASN A 192 -27.40 11.55 -23.63
CA ASN A 192 -27.19 12.64 -24.57
C ASN A 192 -28.48 13.46 -24.66
N LYS A 193 -28.41 14.76 -24.37
CA LYS A 193 -29.55 15.64 -24.59
C LYS A 193 -29.83 15.63 -26.09
N VAL A 194 -30.92 14.99 -26.46
CA VAL A 194 -31.50 15.12 -27.80
C VAL A 194 -31.71 16.62 -28.01
N LEU A 195 -31.18 17.19 -29.09
CA LEU A 195 -31.51 18.55 -29.48
C LEU A 195 -33.03 18.66 -29.49
N ALA A 196 -33.57 19.60 -28.73
CA ALA A 196 -35.00 19.88 -28.75
C ALA A 196 -35.43 20.08 -30.20
N GLU A 197 -36.48 19.37 -30.62
CA GLU A 197 -37.07 19.55 -31.95
C GLU A 197 -37.30 21.04 -32.19
N GLN A 198 -36.85 21.53 -33.34
CA GLN A 198 -37.19 22.86 -33.82
C GLN A 198 -38.72 22.92 -33.90
N GLY A 199 -39.32 23.72 -33.02
CA GLY A 199 -40.75 23.96 -33.03
C GLY A 199 -41.23 24.50 -34.38
N PRO A 200 -42.52 24.32 -34.69
CA PRO A 200 -43.09 24.60 -36.00
C PRO A 200 -42.94 26.08 -36.41
N PRO A 201 -43.01 26.37 -37.73
CA PRO A 201 -42.64 27.68 -38.27
C PRO A 201 -43.46 28.81 -37.65
N ILE A 202 -42.77 29.89 -37.30
CA ILE A 202 -43.34 31.12 -36.73
C ILE A 202 -44.43 31.64 -37.67
N GLN A 203 -45.67 31.70 -37.19
CA GLN A 203 -46.76 32.40 -37.85
C GLN A 203 -46.65 33.89 -37.47
N GLU A 204 -46.32 34.73 -38.45
CA GLU A 204 -46.14 36.17 -38.29
C GLU A 204 -47.35 36.84 -37.62
N GLN A 205 -47.09 37.53 -36.50
CA GLN A 205 -48.09 38.36 -35.83
C GLN A 205 -48.42 39.58 -36.69
N ARG A 206 -49.67 39.64 -37.13
CA ARG A 206 -50.29 40.83 -37.75
C ARG A 206 -50.29 41.99 -36.74
N PRO A 207 -49.74 43.18 -37.06
CA PRO A 207 -49.89 44.36 -36.21
C PRO A 207 -51.35 44.84 -36.22
N SER A 208 -51.92 45.08 -35.04
CA SER A 208 -53.22 45.73 -34.90
C SER A 208 -53.08 47.25 -35.08
N PRO A 209 -54.02 47.95 -35.75
CA PRO A 209 -53.85 49.35 -36.13
C PRO A 209 -54.15 50.30 -34.97
N ASN A 210 -53.28 51.31 -34.79
CA ASN A 210 -53.59 52.49 -33.98
C ASN A 210 -54.67 53.33 -34.70
N PRO A 211 -55.79 53.68 -34.04
CA PRO A 211 -56.76 54.60 -34.60
C PRO A 211 -56.40 56.01 -34.18
N SER A 212 -55.88 56.83 -35.09
CA SER A 212 -56.12 58.28 -35.19
C SER A 212 -55.40 58.80 -36.43
N ASP A 213 -56.12 59.65 -37.17
CA ASP A 213 -55.60 60.68 -38.08
C ASP A 213 -55.64 60.42 -39.60
N PHE A 214 -56.82 60.75 -40.13
CA PHE A 214 -57.11 61.50 -41.37
C PHE A 214 -57.07 60.81 -42.75
N ASN A 215 -58.29 60.55 -43.26
CA ASN A 215 -58.84 60.96 -44.56
C ASN A 215 -57.87 61.15 -45.75
N THR A 216 -58.09 60.39 -46.83
CA THR A 216 -58.68 60.87 -48.11
C THR A 216 -58.30 59.94 -49.28
N THR A 217 -59.31 59.22 -49.76
CA THR A 217 -59.73 59.00 -51.15
C THR A 217 -58.71 58.95 -52.31
N SER A 218 -58.82 57.83 -53.04
CA SER A 218 -58.76 57.64 -54.50
C SER A 218 -57.44 57.25 -55.20
N GLY A 219 -57.50 56.08 -55.85
CA GLY A 219 -57.24 56.00 -57.30
C GLY A 219 -56.40 54.82 -57.81
N SER A 220 -57.08 53.79 -58.32
CA SER A 220 -56.83 53.06 -59.60
C SER A 220 -55.38 52.72 -60.01
N GLY A 221 -55.00 51.45 -60.20
CA GLY A 221 -55.35 50.62 -61.37
C GLY A 221 -54.08 49.95 -61.97
N PRO A 222 -54.19 48.98 -62.90
CA PRO A 222 -53.64 47.62 -62.70
C PRO A 222 -52.72 47.06 -63.83
N THR A 223 -52.57 45.71 -63.84
CA THR A 223 -52.17 44.77 -64.94
C THR A 223 -50.66 44.56 -65.21
N GLU A 224 -50.07 43.39 -65.56
CA GLU A 224 -50.50 42.01 -65.90
C GLU A 224 -49.25 41.06 -66.08
N GLN A 225 -49.49 39.73 -66.17
CA GLN A 225 -48.75 38.65 -66.89
C GLN A 225 -47.31 38.23 -66.50
N LEU A 226 -46.99 36.96 -66.16
CA LEU A 226 -46.98 35.63 -66.85
C LEU A 226 -45.67 35.29 -67.59
N GLY A 227 -45.12 34.08 -67.36
CA GLY A 227 -44.35 33.35 -68.39
C GLY A 227 -43.04 32.64 -67.99
N LEU A 228 -43.15 31.36 -67.63
CA LEU A 228 -42.40 30.15 -68.05
C LEU A 228 -40.94 30.18 -68.58
N ALA A 229 -40.27 29.06 -68.20
CA ALA A 229 -39.11 28.35 -68.77
C ALA A 229 -37.71 28.74 -68.27
#